data_AF-A0A1Q6ZX07-F1
#
_entry.id   AF-A0A1Q6ZX07-F1
#
_cell.length_a   1.000
_cell.length_b   1.000
_cell.length_c   1.000
_cell.angle_alpha   90.00
_cell.angle_beta   90.00
_cell.angle_gamma   90.00
#
_symmetry.space_group_name_H-M   'P 1'
#
loop_
_entity.id
_entity.type
_entity.pdbx_description
1 polymer ?
#
loop_
_entity_poly.entity_id
_entity_poly.type
_entity_poly.pdbx_seq_one_letter_code
_entity_poly.pdbx_strand_id
1 'polypeptide(L)'
;MTLRGLYRFYLYAVFIAMLLFATSGVIQLLTVLLQSVFKDPNNTPSGASLVQALVYGIVSLITAALFGGLHYWLIRRDMHNDPMAGNSAVRAFFLNVVELISLPLAVGSGTSMISAIGQHNASGLSSSAAFTITFLGLWLLLEWERRRVPASSGTALVFQRLHLYGTQLILLFILTSSWLQSIGQLVDKVFFGGAGALATCAGSTGCQGSDLAAVLANVISTLWVVLFWIGYGWLSRNDTASVFRRVFHFIGFGFGIITVLVGIYRGVTLIFLLAIFKGSLPATSISGPFAEYDVISPLSLGMLVVGVYVIWLRKAVLKHPEERVSVFLTGLAIAAALAGAAFWSGCGLILLNISGHFFPSTTPVTPENWATAIALFMAGIAYIPLGLLLRIRSTRAAFLVPLRGFTFALLGGGILAVAIGGATALYAYGTAALGSALDNWVYVAQTGMAAFVIGVLIVGIYLWTSIREGFIGGSMKQQGVEAKPPVREVHIVTHDLAQANGAPGPSANETHTMRYMTMGVEGQRLVVGVRAYRYTVKPG
;
A
#
# COMPACT_ATOMS: atom_id res chain seq x y z
N MET A 1 -23.69 8.50 19.45
CA MET A 1 -23.93 7.05 19.21
C MET A 1 -25.29 6.71 19.80
N THR A 2 -26.21 6.10 19.06
CA THR A 2 -27.56 5.78 19.57
C THR A 2 -27.51 4.55 20.49
N LEU A 3 -28.47 4.41 21.41
CA LEU A 3 -28.57 3.24 22.31
C LEU A 3 -28.56 1.91 21.53
N ARG A 4 -29.25 1.88 20.38
CA ARG A 4 -29.29 0.73 19.47
C ARG A 4 -27.91 0.45 18.82
N GLY A 5 -27.13 1.49 18.56
CA GLY A 5 -25.75 1.36 18.07
C GLY A 5 -24.82 0.75 19.12
N LEU A 6 -24.95 1.12 20.40
CA LEU A 6 -24.20 0.51 21.50
C LEU A 6 -24.58 -0.96 21.70
N TYR A 7 -25.87 -1.30 21.61
CA TYR A 7 -26.34 -2.69 21.65
C TYR A 7 -25.70 -3.53 20.54
N ARG A 8 -25.69 -3.05 19.30
CA ARG A 8 -25.02 -3.73 18.17
C ARG A 8 -23.53 -3.88 18.40
N PHE A 9 -22.88 -2.85 18.94
CA PHE A 9 -21.45 -2.89 19.25
C PHE A 9 -21.13 -4.01 20.24
N TYR A 10 -21.89 -4.09 21.34
CA TYR A 10 -21.78 -5.17 22.31
C TYR A 10 -21.95 -6.55 21.65
N LEU A 11 -23.00 -6.73 20.84
CA LEU A 11 -23.26 -8.02 20.20
C LEU A 11 -22.09 -8.48 19.31
N TYR A 12 -21.57 -7.58 18.47
CA TYR A 12 -20.45 -7.91 17.58
C TYR A 12 -19.14 -8.08 18.34
N ALA A 13 -18.88 -7.29 19.38
CA ALA A 13 -17.68 -7.42 20.20
C ALA A 13 -17.61 -8.82 20.84
N VAL A 14 -18.70 -9.27 21.48
CA VAL A 14 -18.75 -10.59 22.11
C VAL A 14 -18.71 -11.70 21.05
N PHE A 15 -19.45 -11.57 19.95
CA PHE A 15 -19.43 -12.56 18.87
C PHE A 15 -18.01 -12.76 18.28
N ILE A 16 -17.32 -11.66 17.97
CA ILE A 16 -15.95 -11.72 17.44
C ILE A 16 -14.97 -12.27 18.50
N ALA A 17 -15.09 -11.85 19.76
CA ALA A 17 -14.25 -12.39 20.84
C ALA A 17 -14.42 -13.92 20.98
N MET A 18 -15.65 -14.42 20.90
CA MET A 18 -15.92 -15.86 20.94
C MET A 18 -15.39 -16.59 19.71
N LEU A 19 -15.45 -16.00 18.52
CA LEU A 19 -14.82 -16.58 17.32
C LEU A 19 -13.29 -16.66 17.47
N LEU A 20 -12.64 -15.59 17.94
CA LEU A 20 -11.19 -15.59 18.18
C LEU A 20 -10.79 -16.58 19.27
N PHE A 21 -11.60 -16.71 20.32
CA PHE A 21 -11.40 -17.72 21.36
C PHE A 21 -11.49 -19.14 20.79
N ALA A 22 -12.51 -19.44 19.97
CA ALA A 22 -12.61 -20.71 19.26
C ALA A 22 -11.41 -20.95 18.33
N THR A 23 -10.98 -19.94 17.57
CA THR A 23 -9.78 -20.00 16.73
C THR A 23 -8.55 -20.37 17.56
N SER A 24 -8.35 -19.78 18.74
CA SER A 24 -7.22 -20.13 19.62
C SER A 24 -7.27 -21.61 20.06
N GLY A 25 -8.45 -22.11 20.42
CA GLY A 25 -8.65 -23.52 20.80
C GLY A 25 -8.37 -24.48 19.66
N VAL A 26 -8.86 -24.17 18.45
CA VAL A 26 -8.64 -24.97 17.24
C VAL A 26 -7.16 -24.98 16.84
N ILE A 27 -6.45 -23.87 16.97
CA ILE A 27 -5.00 -23.81 16.68
C ILE A 27 -4.23 -24.75 17.61
N GLN A 28 -4.51 -24.72 18.92
CA GLN A 28 -3.82 -25.59 19.88
C GLN A 28 -4.09 -27.07 19.58
N LEU A 29 -5.36 -27.40 19.33
CA LEU A 29 -5.76 -28.76 18.96
C LEU A 29 -5.07 -29.24 17.67
N LEU A 30 -5.16 -28.44 16.60
CA LEU A 30 -4.56 -28.79 15.31
C LEU A 30 -3.03 -28.85 15.39
N THR A 31 -2.38 -28.00 16.20
CA THR A 31 -0.93 -28.02 16.35
C THR A 31 -0.47 -29.38 16.86
N VAL A 32 -1.09 -29.90 17.93
CA VAL A 32 -0.71 -31.20 18.49
C VAL A 32 -1.05 -32.35 17.54
N LEU A 33 -2.20 -32.29 16.85
CA LEU A 33 -2.56 -33.31 15.86
C LEU A 33 -1.57 -33.33 14.69
N LEU A 34 -1.17 -32.17 14.18
CA LEU A 34 -0.26 -32.04 13.05
C LEU A 34 1.20 -32.38 13.40
N GLN A 35 1.62 -32.28 14.66
CA GLN A 35 2.94 -32.76 15.10
C GLN A 35 3.16 -34.24 14.78
N SER A 36 2.11 -35.06 14.91
CA SER A 36 2.16 -36.47 14.53
C SER A 36 2.29 -36.70 13.02
N VAL A 37 1.75 -35.78 12.21
CA VAL A 37 1.75 -35.86 10.75
C VAL A 37 3.09 -35.39 10.17
N PHE A 38 3.57 -34.22 10.62
CA PHE A 38 4.82 -33.64 10.13
C PHE A 38 6.08 -34.22 10.76
N LYS A 39 5.94 -34.97 11.87
CA LYS A 39 7.05 -35.55 12.63
C LYS A 39 8.12 -34.51 12.97
N ASP A 40 7.67 -33.36 13.50
CA ASP A 40 8.55 -32.24 13.82
C ASP A 40 9.75 -32.71 14.67
N PRO A 41 10.99 -32.54 14.20
CA PRO A 41 12.17 -32.97 14.95
C PRO A 41 12.20 -32.24 16.29
N ASN A 42 12.33 -33.01 17.37
CA ASN A 42 12.35 -32.55 18.77
C ASN A 42 10.98 -32.13 19.36
N ASN A 43 9.86 -32.30 18.65
CA ASN A 43 8.53 -31.88 19.11
C ASN A 43 7.51 -33.04 19.10
N THR A 44 7.87 -34.18 19.67
CA THR A 44 6.91 -35.27 19.92
C THR A 44 5.95 -34.86 21.04
N PRO A 45 4.62 -34.81 20.79
CA PRO A 45 3.68 -34.41 21.83
C PRO A 45 3.66 -35.46 22.94
N SER A 46 3.82 -34.99 24.17
CA SER A 46 3.54 -35.80 25.36
C SER A 46 2.05 -36.16 25.42
N GLY A 47 1.71 -37.26 26.11
CA GLY A 47 0.30 -37.59 26.38
C GLY A 47 -0.42 -36.46 27.11
N ALA A 48 0.27 -35.75 28.02
CA ALA A 48 -0.27 -34.60 28.73
C ALA A 48 -0.59 -33.42 27.80
N SER A 49 0.30 -33.07 26.87
CA SER A 49 0.06 -31.97 25.92
C SER A 49 -1.09 -32.28 24.96
N LEU A 50 -1.25 -33.54 24.56
CA LEU A 50 -2.41 -33.97 23.77
C LEU A 50 -3.72 -33.80 24.55
N VAL A 51 -3.78 -34.29 25.79
CA VAL A 51 -4.98 -34.16 26.63
C VAL A 51 -5.30 -32.68 26.90
N GLN A 52 -4.30 -31.85 27.19
CA GLN A 52 -4.49 -30.42 27.40
C GLN A 52 -5.03 -29.71 26.15
N ALA A 53 -4.44 -29.96 24.98
CA ALA A 53 -4.90 -29.37 23.72
C ALA A 53 -6.32 -29.83 23.36
N LEU A 54 -6.65 -31.10 23.61
CA LEU A 54 -7.97 -31.66 23.39
C LEU A 54 -9.01 -31.04 24.32
N VAL A 55 -8.74 -31.00 25.63
CA VAL A 55 -9.64 -30.39 26.62
C VAL A 55 -9.81 -28.91 26.34
N TYR A 56 -8.73 -28.16 26.11
CA TYR A 56 -8.80 -26.74 25.80
C TYR A 56 -9.58 -26.47 24.51
N GLY A 57 -9.30 -27.24 23.44
CA GLY A 57 -10.01 -27.12 22.17
C GLY A 57 -11.51 -27.37 22.31
N ILE A 58 -11.90 -28.46 22.98
CA ILE A 58 -13.32 -28.80 23.21
C ILE A 58 -14.01 -27.73 24.07
N VAL A 59 -13.42 -27.35 25.20
CA VAL A 59 -13.99 -26.34 26.10
C VAL A 59 -14.13 -25.00 25.38
N SER A 60 -13.12 -24.60 24.58
CA SER A 60 -13.17 -23.37 23.80
C SER A 60 -14.29 -23.40 22.76
N LEU A 61 -14.43 -24.51 22.03
CA LEU A 61 -15.48 -24.67 21.02
C LEU A 61 -16.88 -24.70 21.63
N ILE A 62 -17.10 -25.42 22.74
CA ILE A 62 -18.39 -25.45 23.44
C ILE A 62 -18.76 -24.06 23.95
N THR A 63 -17.82 -23.39 24.61
CA THR A 63 -18.02 -22.03 25.15
C THR A 63 -18.34 -21.05 24.02
N ALA A 64 -17.57 -21.06 22.95
CA ALA A 64 -17.78 -20.20 21.80
C ALA A 64 -19.08 -20.54 21.04
N ALA A 65 -19.47 -21.80 20.96
CA ALA A 65 -20.74 -22.20 20.34
C ALA A 65 -21.94 -21.70 21.16
N LEU A 66 -21.89 -21.83 22.50
CA LEU A 66 -22.96 -21.37 23.38
C LEU A 66 -23.08 -19.83 23.37
N PHE A 67 -22.00 -19.13 23.71
CA PHE A 67 -22.04 -17.68 23.81
C PHE A 67 -22.01 -17.01 22.44
N GLY A 68 -21.14 -17.43 21.53
CA GLY A 68 -21.06 -16.90 20.17
C GLY A 68 -22.30 -17.23 19.36
N GLY A 69 -22.85 -18.45 19.48
CA GLY A 69 -24.11 -18.83 18.83
C GLY A 69 -25.31 -18.02 19.31
N LEU A 70 -25.44 -17.79 20.62
CA LEU A 70 -26.47 -16.91 21.18
C LEU A 70 -26.35 -15.47 20.63
N HIS A 71 -25.15 -14.89 20.64
CA HIS A 71 -24.92 -13.53 20.14
C HIS A 71 -25.14 -13.45 18.62
N TYR A 72 -24.75 -14.47 17.86
CA TYR A 72 -25.04 -14.57 16.44
C TYR A 72 -26.55 -14.62 16.17
N TRP A 73 -27.30 -15.43 16.93
CA TRP A 73 -28.75 -15.48 16.82
C TRP A 73 -29.39 -14.12 17.13
N LEU A 74 -28.94 -13.43 18.18
CA LEU A 74 -29.40 -12.08 18.52
C LEU A 74 -29.09 -11.06 17.41
N ILE A 75 -27.91 -11.14 16.79
CA ILE A 75 -27.54 -10.31 15.62
C ILE A 75 -28.51 -10.57 14.47
N ARG A 76 -28.76 -11.84 14.13
CA ARG A 76 -29.68 -12.20 13.04
C ARG A 76 -31.12 -11.74 13.32
N ARG A 77 -31.56 -11.85 14.57
CA ARG A 77 -32.86 -11.34 15.02
C ARG A 77 -32.94 -9.81 14.91
N ASP A 78 -31.91 -9.08 15.32
CA ASP A 78 -31.86 -7.61 15.17
C ASP A 78 -31.91 -7.22 13.69
N MET A 79 -31.18 -7.92 12.81
CA MET A 79 -31.19 -7.67 11.37
C MET A 79 -32.54 -7.96 10.71
N HIS A 80 -33.27 -8.96 11.20
CA HIS A 80 -34.62 -9.23 10.74
C HIS A 80 -35.60 -8.13 11.16
N ASN A 81 -35.46 -7.62 12.38
CA ASN A 81 -36.34 -6.58 12.93
C ASN A 81 -35.99 -5.17 12.44
N ASP A 82 -34.72 -4.92 12.10
CA ASP A 82 -34.22 -3.66 11.56
C ASP A 82 -33.28 -3.94 10.38
N PRO A 83 -33.78 -3.91 9.13
CA PRO A 83 -32.99 -4.15 7.94
C PRO A 83 -31.76 -3.24 7.80
N MET A 84 -31.78 -2.05 8.40
CA MET A 84 -30.61 -1.13 8.39
C MET A 84 -29.44 -1.66 9.24
N ALA A 85 -29.68 -2.60 10.17
CA ALA A 85 -28.63 -3.24 10.96
C ALA A 85 -27.61 -3.98 10.08
N GLY A 86 -28.08 -4.60 8.99
CA GLY A 86 -27.23 -5.35 8.06
C GLY A 86 -26.24 -4.48 7.29
N ASN A 87 -26.58 -3.20 7.07
CA ASN A 87 -25.71 -2.19 6.47
C ASN A 87 -25.10 -1.24 7.51
N SER A 88 -25.11 -1.62 8.79
CA SER A 88 -24.60 -0.76 9.85
C SER A 88 -23.08 -0.67 9.84
N ALA A 89 -22.56 0.51 10.21
CA ALA A 89 -21.13 0.75 10.35
C ALA A 89 -20.48 -0.20 11.37
N VAL A 90 -21.20 -0.61 12.42
CA VAL A 90 -20.72 -1.51 13.46
C VAL A 90 -20.45 -2.90 12.90
N ARG A 91 -21.43 -3.51 12.20
CA ARG A 91 -21.24 -4.80 11.54
C ARG A 91 -20.06 -4.75 10.58
N ALA A 92 -20.02 -3.73 9.73
CA ALA A 92 -18.96 -3.57 8.76
C ALA A 92 -17.60 -3.42 9.45
N PHE A 93 -17.46 -2.61 10.49
CA PHE A 93 -16.22 -2.46 11.23
C PHE A 93 -15.69 -3.80 11.76
N PHE A 94 -16.50 -4.53 12.52
CA PHE A 94 -16.05 -5.78 13.16
C PHE A 94 -15.68 -6.87 12.16
N LEU A 95 -16.51 -7.09 11.11
CA LEU A 95 -16.20 -8.09 10.09
C LEU A 95 -14.93 -7.73 9.32
N ASN A 96 -14.83 -6.49 8.85
CA ASN A 96 -13.72 -6.06 8.00
C ASN A 96 -12.39 -5.93 8.77
N VAL A 97 -12.39 -5.53 10.04
CA VAL A 97 -11.16 -5.47 10.84
C VAL A 97 -10.60 -6.86 11.11
N VAL A 98 -11.47 -7.83 11.44
CA VAL A 98 -11.01 -9.20 11.67
C VAL A 98 -10.51 -9.80 10.36
N GLU A 99 -11.20 -9.63 9.24
CA GLU A 99 -10.73 -10.09 7.93
C GLU A 99 -9.40 -9.43 7.50
N LEU A 100 -9.22 -8.13 7.80
CA LEU A 100 -8.01 -7.36 7.53
C LEU A 100 -6.79 -7.90 8.29
N ILE A 101 -7.00 -8.50 9.46
CA ILE A 101 -5.92 -9.07 10.29
C ILE A 101 -5.75 -10.56 10.00
N SER A 102 -6.85 -11.32 9.96
CA SER A 102 -6.84 -12.77 9.90
C SER A 102 -6.16 -13.28 8.63
N LEU A 103 -6.46 -12.67 7.48
CA LEU A 103 -5.92 -13.16 6.22
C LEU A 103 -4.42 -12.87 6.07
N PRO A 104 -3.89 -11.66 6.29
CA PRO A 104 -2.44 -11.46 6.23
C PRO A 104 -1.65 -12.35 7.20
N LEU A 105 -2.17 -12.58 8.42
CA LEU A 105 -1.54 -13.49 9.36
C LEU A 105 -1.55 -14.94 8.84
N ALA A 106 -2.66 -15.39 8.25
CA ALA A 106 -2.72 -16.71 7.65
C ALA A 106 -1.78 -16.85 6.45
N VAL A 107 -1.70 -15.83 5.59
CA VAL A 107 -0.80 -15.85 4.43
C VAL A 107 0.65 -15.86 4.88
N GLY A 108 1.04 -15.01 5.84
CA GLY A 108 2.39 -14.97 6.39
C GLY A 108 2.79 -16.28 7.06
N SER A 109 1.93 -16.82 7.93
CA SER A 109 2.15 -18.14 8.56
C SER A 109 2.22 -19.27 7.51
N GLY A 110 1.41 -19.19 6.45
CA GLY A 110 1.42 -20.16 5.35
C GLY A 110 2.72 -20.10 4.55
N THR A 111 3.24 -18.89 4.30
CA THR A 111 4.56 -18.69 3.68
C THR A 111 5.66 -19.33 4.53
N SER A 112 5.67 -19.08 5.84
CA SER A 112 6.63 -19.70 6.77
C SER A 112 6.52 -21.23 6.78
N MET A 113 5.29 -21.76 6.82
CA MET A 113 5.03 -23.21 6.75
C MET A 113 5.61 -23.80 5.45
N ILE A 114 5.25 -23.24 4.29
CA ILE A 114 5.70 -23.77 2.99
C ILE A 114 7.21 -23.71 2.86
N SER A 115 7.83 -22.57 3.25
CA SER A 115 9.28 -22.39 3.26
C SER A 115 10.00 -23.45 4.11
N ALA A 116 9.47 -23.71 5.30
CA ALA A 116 10.03 -24.66 6.26
C ALA A 116 9.98 -26.11 5.74
N ILE A 117 9.00 -26.50 4.91
CA ILE A 117 8.92 -27.87 4.35
C ILE A 117 10.18 -28.23 3.56
N GLY A 118 10.82 -27.24 2.92
CA GLY A 118 12.05 -27.45 2.16
C GLY A 118 13.33 -27.53 3.00
N GLN A 119 13.25 -27.37 4.32
CA GLN A 119 14.42 -27.32 5.20
C GLN A 119 14.57 -28.63 5.99
N HIS A 120 15.80 -29.16 6.04
CA HIS A 120 16.09 -30.47 6.66
C HIS A 120 15.79 -30.56 8.17
N ASN A 121 15.89 -29.44 8.91
CA ASN A 121 15.65 -29.37 10.36
C ASN A 121 14.60 -28.31 10.72
N ALA A 122 13.59 -28.13 9.87
CA ALA A 122 12.52 -27.18 10.14
C ALA A 122 11.80 -27.52 11.45
N SER A 123 11.55 -26.47 12.25
CA SER A 123 10.71 -26.54 13.44
C SER A 123 9.49 -25.65 13.26
N GLY A 124 8.39 -25.98 13.96
CA GLY A 124 7.17 -25.16 13.94
C GLY A 124 6.33 -25.29 12.67
N LEU A 125 6.51 -26.36 11.87
CA LEU A 125 5.65 -26.66 10.73
C LEU A 125 4.20 -26.88 11.18
N SER A 126 4.01 -27.69 12.22
CA SER A 126 2.69 -28.04 12.74
C SER A 126 1.93 -26.82 13.26
N SER A 127 2.59 -25.95 14.01
CA SER A 127 1.99 -24.71 14.52
C SER A 127 1.67 -23.73 13.40
N SER A 128 2.58 -23.57 12.42
CA SER A 128 2.36 -22.67 11.28
C SER A 128 1.23 -23.17 10.38
N ALA A 129 1.11 -24.49 10.19
CA ALA A 129 0.01 -25.12 9.46
C ALA A 129 -1.33 -24.95 10.18
N ALA A 130 -1.38 -25.28 11.48
CA ALA A 130 -2.57 -25.11 12.31
C ALA A 130 -3.06 -23.65 12.30
N PHE A 131 -2.14 -22.71 12.47
CA PHE A 131 -2.43 -21.28 12.42
C PHE A 131 -2.99 -20.87 11.06
N THR A 132 -2.32 -21.25 9.96
CA THR A 132 -2.75 -20.94 8.59
C THR A 132 -4.15 -21.46 8.30
N ILE A 133 -4.39 -22.75 8.56
CA ILE A 133 -5.67 -23.42 8.31
C ILE A 133 -6.79 -22.73 9.11
N THR A 134 -6.55 -22.48 10.39
CA THR A 134 -7.59 -21.92 11.27
C THR A 134 -7.93 -20.48 10.90
N PHE A 135 -6.93 -19.63 10.63
CA PHE A 135 -7.18 -18.24 10.27
C PHE A 135 -7.74 -18.08 8.84
N LEU A 136 -7.39 -18.96 7.90
CA LEU A 136 -8.10 -19.05 6.61
C LEU A 136 -9.55 -19.48 6.80
N GLY A 137 -9.81 -20.46 7.68
CA GLY A 137 -11.16 -20.88 8.04
C GLY A 137 -12.00 -19.74 8.65
N LEU A 138 -11.41 -18.98 9.57
CA LEU A 138 -12.03 -17.79 10.15
C LEU A 138 -12.32 -16.73 9.07
N TRP A 139 -11.34 -16.44 8.21
CA TRP A 139 -11.54 -15.50 7.11
C TRP A 139 -12.66 -15.93 6.17
N LEU A 140 -12.71 -17.20 5.78
CA LEU A 140 -13.77 -17.75 4.94
C LEU A 140 -15.15 -17.64 5.59
N LEU A 141 -15.24 -17.93 6.89
CA LEU A 141 -16.49 -17.83 7.66
C LEU A 141 -17.01 -16.38 7.71
N LEU A 142 -16.12 -15.42 7.95
CA LEU A 142 -16.49 -14.01 8.01
C LEU A 142 -16.82 -13.45 6.63
N GLU A 143 -16.06 -13.81 5.60
CA GLU A 143 -16.31 -13.40 4.21
C GLU A 143 -17.67 -13.95 3.74
N TRP A 144 -18.02 -15.17 4.15
CA TRP A 144 -19.33 -15.75 3.90
C TRP A 144 -20.45 -14.96 4.60
N GLU A 145 -20.29 -14.63 5.89
CA GLU A 145 -21.27 -13.79 6.59
C GLU A 145 -21.37 -12.39 5.97
N ARG A 146 -20.25 -11.81 5.54
CA ARG A 146 -20.19 -10.51 4.89
C ARG A 146 -21.02 -10.50 3.60
N ARG A 147 -20.87 -11.53 2.76
CA ARG A 147 -21.59 -11.66 1.48
C ARG A 147 -23.10 -11.81 1.62
N ARG A 148 -23.60 -12.29 2.75
CA ARG A 148 -25.06 -12.41 2.99
C ARG A 148 -25.78 -11.06 2.95
N VAL A 149 -25.11 -10.00 3.42
CA VAL A 149 -25.62 -8.62 3.35
C VAL A 149 -24.47 -7.70 2.94
N PRO A 150 -24.31 -7.40 1.63
CA PRO A 150 -23.23 -6.55 1.15
C PRO A 150 -23.42 -5.11 1.65
N ALA A 151 -22.31 -4.43 1.95
CA ALA A 151 -22.35 -3.01 2.25
C ALA A 151 -22.72 -2.23 0.98
N SER A 152 -23.76 -1.40 1.05
CA SER A 152 -24.26 -0.67 -0.12
C SER A 152 -23.88 0.82 -0.14
N SER A 153 -23.67 1.43 1.03
CA SER A 153 -23.41 2.87 1.13
C SER A 153 -22.82 3.30 2.47
N GLY A 154 -22.39 4.57 2.54
CA GLY A 154 -21.94 5.21 3.77
C GLY A 154 -20.69 4.59 4.39
N THR A 155 -20.59 4.67 5.72
CA THR A 155 -19.41 4.21 6.49
C THR A 155 -19.15 2.71 6.34
N ALA A 156 -20.19 1.89 6.16
CA ALA A 156 -20.04 0.46 5.97
C ALA A 156 -19.22 0.13 4.70
N LEU A 157 -19.48 0.86 3.62
CA LEU A 157 -18.74 0.73 2.37
C LEU A 157 -17.28 1.23 2.53
N VAL A 158 -17.04 2.27 3.33
CA VAL A 158 -15.69 2.75 3.63
C VAL A 158 -14.86 1.68 4.35
N PHE A 159 -15.42 1.01 5.37
CA PHE A 159 -14.71 -0.08 6.06
C PHE A 159 -14.43 -1.27 5.15
N GLN A 160 -15.36 -1.63 4.27
CA GLN A 160 -15.13 -2.69 3.29
C GLN A 160 -14.00 -2.34 2.32
N ARG A 161 -13.97 -1.10 1.82
CA ARG A 161 -12.88 -0.62 0.95
C ARG A 161 -11.54 -0.59 1.69
N LEU A 162 -11.53 -0.12 2.93
CA LEU A 162 -10.33 -0.08 3.76
C LEU A 162 -9.77 -1.49 3.99
N HIS A 163 -10.63 -2.48 4.25
CA HIS A 163 -10.22 -3.88 4.33
C HIS A 163 -9.63 -4.38 3.01
N LEU A 164 -10.34 -4.24 1.89
CA LEU A 164 -9.87 -4.79 0.61
C LEU A 164 -8.52 -4.20 0.19
N TYR A 165 -8.38 -2.88 0.25
CA TYR A 165 -7.13 -2.21 -0.18
C TYR A 165 -6.03 -2.28 0.88
N GLY A 166 -6.39 -2.21 2.17
CA GLY A 166 -5.46 -2.36 3.28
C GLY A 166 -4.85 -3.75 3.33
N THR A 167 -5.66 -4.80 3.17
CA THR A 167 -5.19 -6.19 3.11
C THR A 167 -4.22 -6.38 1.96
N GLN A 168 -4.56 -5.85 0.78
CA GLN A 168 -3.68 -5.91 -0.38
C GLN A 168 -2.33 -5.20 -0.14
N LEU A 169 -2.34 -4.07 0.59
CA LEU A 169 -1.11 -3.38 0.97
C LEU A 169 -0.28 -4.17 1.99
N ILE A 170 -0.90 -4.77 3.01
CA ILE A 170 -0.19 -5.63 3.98
C ILE A 170 0.42 -6.85 3.28
N LEU A 171 -0.33 -7.47 2.37
CA LEU A 171 0.18 -8.58 1.56
C LEU A 171 1.38 -8.18 0.68
N LEU A 172 1.47 -6.92 0.24
CA LEU A 172 2.64 -6.42 -0.48
C LEU A 172 3.90 -6.38 0.41
N PHE A 173 3.76 -6.05 1.70
CA PHE A 173 4.88 -6.13 2.65
C PHE A 173 5.32 -7.57 2.90
N ILE A 174 4.38 -8.49 3.09
CA ILE A 174 4.69 -9.93 3.23
C ILE A 174 5.36 -10.45 1.95
N LEU A 175 4.84 -10.06 0.78
CA LEU A 175 5.40 -10.42 -0.52
C LEU A 175 6.83 -9.91 -0.64
N THR A 176 7.14 -8.73 -0.11
CA THR A 176 8.49 -8.16 -0.17
C THR A 176 9.48 -9.05 0.57
N SER A 177 9.21 -9.40 1.82
CA SER A 177 10.09 -10.29 2.59
C SER A 177 10.26 -11.65 1.90
N SER A 178 9.15 -12.27 1.47
CA SER A 178 9.17 -13.55 0.77
C SER A 178 9.94 -13.48 -0.55
N TRP A 179 9.76 -12.41 -1.33
CA TRP A 179 10.43 -12.22 -2.62
C TRP A 179 11.93 -12.00 -2.46
N LEU A 180 12.33 -11.14 -1.53
CA LEU A 180 13.75 -10.87 -1.24
C LEU A 180 14.48 -12.15 -0.80
N GLN A 181 13.85 -12.96 0.05
CA GLN A 181 14.40 -14.24 0.45
C GLN A 181 14.51 -15.21 -0.73
N SER A 182 13.42 -15.41 -1.49
CA SER A 182 13.38 -16.42 -2.56
C SER A 182 14.28 -16.07 -3.73
N ILE A 183 14.26 -14.82 -4.20
CA ILE A 183 15.13 -14.40 -5.31
C ILE A 183 16.58 -14.31 -4.85
N GLY A 184 16.86 -13.83 -3.64
CA GLY A 184 18.22 -13.78 -3.10
C GLY A 184 18.86 -15.17 -3.02
N GLN A 185 18.11 -16.17 -2.54
CA GLN A 185 18.58 -17.56 -2.53
C GLN A 185 18.70 -18.18 -3.92
N LEU A 186 17.78 -17.87 -4.84
CA LEU A 186 17.84 -18.36 -6.21
C LEU A 186 19.08 -17.81 -6.92
N VAL A 187 19.34 -16.51 -6.80
CA VAL A 187 20.51 -15.84 -7.36
C VAL A 187 21.79 -16.41 -6.76
N ASP A 188 21.83 -16.56 -5.43
CA ASP A 188 22.98 -17.15 -4.74
C ASP A 188 23.27 -18.57 -5.23
N LYS A 189 22.23 -19.40 -5.38
CA LYS A 189 22.38 -20.78 -5.87
C LYS A 189 22.85 -20.84 -7.32
N VAL A 190 22.26 -20.02 -8.21
CA VAL A 190 22.50 -20.07 -9.67
C VAL A 190 23.82 -19.41 -10.06
N PHE A 191 24.14 -18.25 -9.49
CA PHE A 191 25.30 -17.45 -9.90
C PHE A 191 26.51 -17.59 -8.97
N PHE A 192 26.29 -17.90 -7.69
CA PHE A 192 27.34 -17.95 -6.67
C PHE A 192 27.50 -19.36 -6.05
N GLY A 193 26.84 -20.38 -6.61
CA GLY A 193 26.92 -21.77 -6.14
C GLY A 193 26.41 -21.99 -4.70
N GLY A 194 25.69 -21.03 -4.12
CA GLY A 194 25.24 -21.05 -2.72
C GLY A 194 26.28 -20.53 -1.71
N ALA A 195 27.35 -19.86 -2.17
CA ALA A 195 28.42 -19.37 -1.31
C ALA A 195 27.93 -18.38 -0.24
N GLY A 196 26.95 -17.53 -0.56
CA GLY A 196 26.35 -16.58 0.37
C GLY A 196 25.63 -17.31 1.51
N ALA A 197 24.73 -18.23 1.17
CA ALA A 197 24.01 -19.05 2.17
C ALA A 197 24.98 -19.86 3.05
N LEU A 198 26.00 -20.48 2.45
CA LEU A 198 27.02 -21.24 3.19
C LEU A 198 27.85 -20.35 4.14
N ALA A 199 28.14 -19.12 3.76
CA ALA A 199 28.90 -18.22 4.61
C ALA A 199 28.05 -17.69 5.79
N THR A 200 26.72 -17.53 5.62
CA THR A 200 25.80 -17.21 6.73
C THR A 200 25.74 -18.33 7.79
N CYS A 201 25.98 -19.56 7.37
CA CYS A 201 26.03 -20.73 8.23
C CYS A 201 27.28 -20.81 9.14
N ALA A 202 28.25 -19.89 9.00
CA ALA A 202 29.51 -19.87 9.75
C ALA A 202 30.26 -21.22 9.80
N GLY A 203 30.06 -22.09 8.80
CA GLY A 203 30.66 -23.43 8.77
C GLY A 203 30.08 -24.45 9.76
N SER A 204 28.92 -24.18 10.37
CA SER A 204 28.25 -25.14 11.27
C SER A 204 27.89 -26.42 10.51
N THR A 205 28.39 -27.56 11.01
CA THR A 205 28.03 -28.89 10.53
C THR A 205 26.52 -29.10 10.66
N GLY A 206 25.83 -29.24 9.52
CA GLY A 206 24.36 -29.37 9.45
C GLY A 206 23.63 -28.16 8.85
N CYS A 207 24.33 -27.04 8.63
CA CYS A 207 23.81 -25.93 7.85
C CYS A 207 24.17 -26.19 6.38
N GLN A 208 23.34 -26.99 5.71
CA GLN A 208 23.51 -27.25 4.28
C GLN A 208 23.18 -25.95 3.53
N GLY A 209 24.05 -25.56 2.60
CA GLY A 209 23.77 -24.47 1.67
C GLY A 209 22.44 -24.73 0.95
N SER A 210 21.80 -23.69 0.38
CA SER A 210 20.43 -23.78 -0.12
C SER A 210 20.20 -25.00 -1.02
N ASP A 211 19.62 -26.07 -0.45
CA ASP A 211 19.26 -27.27 -1.19
C ASP A 211 18.16 -26.91 -2.19
N LEU A 212 18.08 -27.67 -3.30
CA LEU A 212 17.06 -27.44 -4.32
C LEU A 212 15.64 -27.46 -3.72
N ALA A 213 15.41 -28.32 -2.72
CA ALA A 213 14.15 -28.39 -1.98
C ALA A 213 13.83 -27.07 -1.24
N ALA A 214 14.82 -26.47 -0.57
CA ALA A 214 14.65 -25.20 0.12
C ALA A 214 14.37 -24.04 -0.84
N VAL A 215 15.09 -23.98 -1.96
CA VAL A 215 14.85 -22.96 -3.01
C VAL A 215 13.45 -23.12 -3.59
N LEU A 216 13.04 -24.35 -3.94
CA LEU A 216 11.71 -24.63 -4.49
C LEU A 216 10.60 -24.29 -3.49
N ALA A 217 10.76 -24.68 -2.22
CA ALA A 217 9.83 -24.34 -1.15
C ALA A 217 9.67 -22.82 -1.01
N ASN A 218 10.76 -22.06 -1.06
CA ASN A 218 10.72 -20.61 -1.01
C ASN A 218 10.03 -19.99 -2.23
N VAL A 219 10.27 -20.51 -3.44
CA VAL A 219 9.53 -20.09 -4.64
C VAL A 219 8.04 -20.35 -4.50
N ILE A 220 7.63 -21.55 -4.06
CA ILE A 220 6.21 -21.89 -3.83
C ILE A 220 5.60 -20.99 -2.76
N SER A 221 6.33 -20.71 -1.68
CA SER A 221 5.88 -19.82 -0.61
C SER A 221 5.66 -18.38 -1.09
N THR A 222 6.48 -17.90 -2.03
CA THR A 222 6.30 -16.58 -2.67
C THR A 222 5.10 -16.61 -3.61
N LEU A 223 4.93 -17.66 -4.40
CA LEU A 223 3.75 -17.83 -5.27
C LEU A 223 2.45 -17.87 -4.46
N TRP A 224 2.47 -18.46 -3.27
CA TRP A 224 1.35 -18.42 -2.34
C TRP A 224 0.97 -16.99 -1.97
N VAL A 225 1.93 -16.13 -1.60
CA VAL A 225 1.62 -14.70 -1.32
C VAL A 225 1.12 -13.98 -2.57
N VAL A 226 1.75 -14.20 -3.72
CA VAL A 226 1.34 -13.60 -5.01
C VAL A 226 -0.10 -13.96 -5.36
N LEU A 227 -0.51 -15.21 -5.13
CA LEU A 227 -1.88 -15.67 -5.36
C LEU A 227 -2.90 -14.85 -4.55
N PHE A 228 -2.67 -14.67 -3.25
CA PHE A 228 -3.57 -13.88 -2.40
C PHE A 228 -3.53 -12.39 -2.73
N TRP A 229 -2.34 -11.85 -3.04
CA TRP A 229 -2.18 -10.45 -3.39
C TRP A 229 -2.90 -10.08 -4.70
N ILE A 230 -2.76 -10.91 -5.74
CA ILE A 230 -3.52 -10.77 -7.00
C ILE A 230 -5.00 -11.06 -6.75
N GLY A 231 -5.33 -12.05 -5.92
CA GLY A 231 -6.71 -12.38 -5.55
C GLY A 231 -7.47 -11.21 -4.96
N TYR A 232 -6.85 -10.43 -4.06
CA TYR A 232 -7.44 -9.20 -3.52
C TYR A 232 -7.55 -8.07 -4.56
N GLY A 233 -6.58 -7.95 -5.46
CA GLY A 233 -6.68 -7.06 -6.62
C GLY A 233 -7.84 -7.43 -7.55
N TRP A 234 -8.13 -8.73 -7.68
CA TRP A 234 -9.25 -9.23 -8.46
C TRP A 234 -10.60 -9.03 -7.75
N LEU A 235 -10.68 -9.28 -6.43
CA LEU A 235 -11.89 -9.03 -5.63
C LEU A 235 -12.33 -7.57 -5.71
N SER A 236 -11.39 -6.63 -5.74
CA SER A 236 -11.66 -5.20 -5.83
C SER A 236 -11.81 -4.64 -7.25
N ARG A 237 -11.78 -5.50 -8.29
CA ARG A 237 -11.73 -5.07 -9.70
C ARG A 237 -12.90 -4.19 -10.15
N ASN A 238 -14.08 -4.41 -9.58
CA ASN A 238 -15.31 -3.73 -9.96
C ASN A 238 -15.47 -2.35 -9.30
N ASP A 239 -14.72 -2.05 -8.25
CA ASP A 239 -14.81 -0.78 -7.54
C ASP A 239 -13.85 0.26 -8.16
N THR A 240 -14.14 0.74 -9.38
CA THR A 240 -13.21 1.59 -10.15
C THR A 240 -13.33 3.08 -9.84
N ALA A 241 -14.48 3.56 -9.37
CA ALA A 241 -14.71 4.98 -9.07
C ALA A 241 -14.29 5.39 -7.64
N SER A 242 -13.72 4.45 -6.87
CA SER A 242 -13.36 4.70 -5.47
C SER A 242 -12.07 5.51 -5.33
N VAL A 243 -12.15 6.67 -4.67
CA VAL A 243 -10.97 7.49 -4.32
C VAL A 243 -9.99 6.68 -3.45
N PHE A 244 -10.50 5.88 -2.51
CA PHE A 244 -9.67 5.00 -1.68
C PHE A 244 -8.83 4.07 -2.52
N ARG A 245 -9.42 3.43 -3.53
CA ARG A 245 -8.67 2.56 -4.45
C ARG A 245 -7.51 3.30 -5.08
N ARG A 246 -7.77 4.50 -5.59
CA ARG A 246 -6.77 5.33 -6.25
C ARG A 246 -5.61 5.65 -5.31
N VAL A 247 -5.92 6.07 -4.07
CA VAL A 247 -4.91 6.36 -3.05
C VAL A 247 -4.06 5.12 -2.76
N PHE A 248 -4.68 3.98 -2.44
CA PHE A 248 -3.94 2.74 -2.14
C PHE A 248 -3.14 2.21 -3.33
N HIS A 249 -3.66 2.33 -4.55
CA HIS A 249 -2.91 1.97 -5.75
C HIS A 249 -1.72 2.89 -5.99
N PHE A 250 -1.83 4.18 -5.69
CA PHE A 250 -0.69 5.09 -5.74
C PHE A 250 0.33 4.85 -4.63
N ILE A 251 -0.10 4.46 -3.43
CA ILE A 251 0.78 4.00 -2.35
C ILE A 251 1.55 2.75 -2.81
N GLY A 252 0.86 1.75 -3.36
CA GLY A 252 1.51 0.54 -3.88
C GLY A 252 2.44 0.80 -5.06
N PHE A 253 2.08 1.73 -5.96
CA PHE A 253 2.97 2.21 -7.02
C PHE A 253 4.22 2.89 -6.44
N GLY A 254 4.05 3.80 -5.47
CA GLY A 254 5.15 4.49 -4.80
C GLY A 254 6.07 3.51 -4.07
N PHE A 255 5.50 2.50 -3.39
CA PHE A 255 6.26 1.41 -2.79
C PHE A 255 7.14 0.71 -3.82
N GLY A 256 6.59 0.33 -4.98
CA GLY A 256 7.36 -0.29 -6.06
C GLY A 256 8.51 0.61 -6.56
N ILE A 257 8.28 1.93 -6.69
CA ILE A 257 9.34 2.88 -7.05
C ILE A 257 10.45 2.92 -5.99
N ILE A 258 10.11 2.94 -4.70
CA ILE A 258 11.10 2.87 -3.62
C ILE A 258 11.94 1.60 -3.76
N THR A 259 11.33 0.45 -3.99
CA THR A 259 12.05 -0.82 -4.14
C THR A 259 12.97 -0.83 -5.38
N VAL A 260 12.55 -0.22 -6.50
CA VAL A 260 13.43 0.00 -7.66
C VAL A 260 14.63 0.88 -7.29
N LEU A 261 14.39 2.00 -6.61
CA LEU A 261 15.45 2.91 -6.17
C LEU A 261 16.43 2.21 -5.21
N VAL A 262 15.93 1.34 -4.32
CA VAL A 262 16.77 0.51 -3.43
C VAL A 262 17.66 -0.44 -4.24
N GLY A 263 17.12 -1.09 -5.27
CA GLY A 263 17.91 -1.94 -6.16
C GLY A 263 19.01 -1.16 -6.89
N ILE A 264 18.69 0.00 -7.46
CA ILE A 264 19.67 0.88 -8.12
C ILE A 264 20.73 1.35 -7.12
N TYR A 265 20.31 1.81 -5.94
CA TYR A 265 21.19 2.21 -4.85
C TYR A 265 22.18 1.10 -4.51
N ARG A 266 21.71 -0.11 -4.20
CA ARG A 266 22.59 -1.25 -3.85
C ARG A 266 23.55 -1.60 -4.98
N GLY A 267 23.08 -1.60 -6.23
CA GLY A 267 23.92 -1.88 -7.39
C GLY A 267 25.02 -0.85 -7.60
N VAL A 268 24.70 0.44 -7.47
CA VAL A 268 25.71 1.51 -7.58
C VAL A 268 26.69 1.43 -6.40
N THR A 269 26.23 1.21 -5.16
CA THR A 269 27.13 1.06 -4.01
C THR A 269 28.11 -0.10 -4.22
N LEU A 270 27.61 -1.25 -4.68
CA LEU A 270 28.43 -2.43 -4.95
C LEU A 270 29.50 -2.16 -6.03
N ILE A 271 29.11 -1.51 -7.13
CA ILE A 271 30.05 -1.14 -8.21
C ILE A 271 31.14 -0.21 -7.67
N PHE A 272 30.79 0.81 -6.90
CA PHE A 272 31.78 1.75 -6.35
C PHE A 272 32.72 1.05 -5.35
N LEU A 273 32.19 0.22 -4.45
CA LEU A 273 33.00 -0.52 -3.48
C LEU A 273 34.00 -1.45 -4.16
N LEU A 274 33.55 -2.26 -5.13
CA LEU A 274 34.39 -3.26 -5.78
C LEU A 274 35.33 -2.66 -6.84
N ALA A 275 34.82 -1.78 -7.71
CA ALA A 275 35.57 -1.32 -8.88
C ALA A 275 36.41 -0.07 -8.61
N ILE A 276 35.93 0.86 -7.76
CA ILE A 276 36.59 2.16 -7.55
C ILE A 276 37.43 2.13 -6.27
N PHE A 277 36.82 1.73 -5.16
CA PHE A 277 37.50 1.70 -3.86
C PHE A 277 38.29 0.40 -3.61
N LYS A 278 38.12 -0.61 -4.48
CA LYS A 278 38.80 -1.91 -4.39
C LYS A 278 38.67 -2.57 -3.02
N GLY A 279 37.51 -2.40 -2.38
CA GLY A 279 37.19 -3.05 -1.11
C GLY A 279 36.92 -4.53 -1.30
N SER A 280 37.25 -5.35 -0.30
CA SER A 280 36.85 -6.75 -0.24
C SER A 280 35.57 -6.89 0.56
N LEU A 281 34.54 -7.50 -0.02
CA LEU A 281 33.28 -7.81 0.66
C LEU A 281 33.15 -9.31 0.88
N PRO A 282 32.59 -9.76 2.03
CA PRO A 282 32.28 -11.16 2.24
C PRO A 282 31.14 -11.60 1.31
N ALA A 283 31.14 -12.87 0.92
CA ALA A 283 30.12 -13.42 0.01
C ALA A 283 28.69 -13.20 0.53
N THR A 284 28.47 -13.30 1.85
CA THR A 284 27.18 -13.07 2.52
C THR A 284 26.60 -11.68 2.29
N SER A 285 27.44 -10.68 2.04
CA SER A 285 27.00 -9.30 1.81
C SER A 285 26.59 -9.07 0.35
N ILE A 286 27.09 -9.90 -0.58
CA ILE A 286 26.83 -9.79 -2.03
C ILE A 286 25.64 -10.66 -2.44
N SER A 287 25.60 -11.90 -1.95
CA SER A 287 24.59 -12.90 -2.31
C SER A 287 24.09 -13.66 -1.09
N GLY A 288 22.90 -14.25 -1.23
CA GLY A 288 22.23 -14.98 -0.15
C GLY A 288 20.92 -14.31 0.28
N PRO A 289 20.18 -14.96 1.20
CA PRO A 289 18.93 -14.41 1.70
C PRO A 289 19.18 -13.07 2.42
N PHE A 290 18.50 -12.01 1.97
CA PHE A 290 18.60 -10.66 2.55
C PHE A 290 20.01 -10.05 2.52
N ALA A 291 20.87 -10.45 1.58
CA ALA A 291 22.19 -9.84 1.43
C ALA A 291 22.09 -8.30 1.28
N GLU A 292 23.04 -7.61 1.92
CA GLU A 292 23.04 -6.15 2.02
C GLU A 292 23.10 -5.47 0.65
N TYR A 293 23.94 -6.00 -0.22
CA TYR A 293 24.15 -5.52 -1.58
C TYR A 293 23.37 -6.32 -2.64
N ASP A 294 22.33 -7.07 -2.23
CA ASP A 294 21.45 -7.75 -3.18
C ASP A 294 20.71 -6.74 -4.06
N VAL A 295 21.07 -6.72 -5.34
CA VAL A 295 20.53 -5.83 -6.38
C VAL A 295 19.28 -6.44 -7.02
N ILE A 296 19.31 -7.73 -7.32
CA ILE A 296 18.36 -8.37 -8.23
C ILE A 296 17.00 -8.51 -7.56
N SER A 297 16.97 -8.89 -6.28
CA SER A 297 15.69 -9.12 -5.60
C SER A 297 14.84 -7.85 -5.43
N PRO A 298 15.37 -6.71 -4.90
CA PRO A 298 14.58 -5.49 -4.80
C PRO A 298 14.25 -4.91 -6.18
N LEU A 299 15.18 -4.95 -7.14
CA LEU A 299 14.94 -4.41 -8.47
C LEU A 299 13.83 -5.17 -9.23
N SER A 300 13.88 -6.50 -9.22
CA SER A 300 12.86 -7.35 -9.86
C SER A 300 11.49 -7.19 -9.21
N LEU A 301 11.42 -7.14 -7.87
CA LEU A 301 10.18 -6.89 -7.15
C LEU A 301 9.62 -5.51 -7.49
N GLY A 302 10.45 -4.47 -7.42
CA GLY A 302 10.05 -3.10 -7.69
C GLY A 302 9.47 -2.95 -9.09
N MET A 303 10.13 -3.52 -10.11
CA MET A 303 9.64 -3.52 -11.49
C MET A 303 8.30 -4.27 -11.62
N LEU A 304 8.15 -5.43 -10.97
CA LEU A 304 6.91 -6.20 -10.99
C LEU A 304 5.75 -5.41 -10.35
N VAL A 305 5.97 -4.84 -9.17
CA VAL A 305 4.97 -4.07 -8.42
C VAL A 305 4.56 -2.82 -9.21
N VAL A 306 5.53 -2.06 -9.72
CA VAL A 306 5.27 -0.90 -10.60
C VAL A 306 4.45 -1.32 -11.81
N GLY A 307 4.84 -2.40 -12.50
CA GLY A 307 4.14 -2.92 -13.66
C GLY A 307 2.68 -3.27 -13.36
N VAL A 308 2.43 -4.01 -12.28
CA VAL A 308 1.07 -4.41 -11.88
C VAL A 308 0.20 -3.20 -11.53
N TYR A 309 0.70 -2.27 -10.70
CA TYR A 309 -0.08 -1.08 -10.33
C TYR A 309 -0.31 -0.14 -11.52
N VAL A 310 0.65 -0.01 -12.45
CA VAL A 310 0.43 0.72 -13.71
C VAL A 310 -0.66 0.06 -14.54
N ILE A 311 -0.67 -1.28 -14.67
CA ILE A 311 -1.73 -2.00 -15.39
C ILE A 311 -3.10 -1.76 -14.73
N TRP A 312 -3.17 -1.82 -13.40
CA TRP A 312 -4.43 -1.59 -12.69
C TRP A 312 -4.92 -0.14 -12.79
N LEU A 313 -4.02 0.83 -12.68
CA LEU A 313 -4.33 2.26 -12.87
C LEU A 313 -4.80 2.53 -14.31
N ARG A 314 -4.13 1.94 -15.32
CA ARG A 314 -4.57 2.03 -16.72
C ARG A 314 -5.96 1.43 -16.94
N LYS A 315 -6.24 0.26 -16.34
CA LYS A 315 -7.58 -0.35 -16.41
C LYS A 315 -8.66 0.51 -15.75
N ALA A 316 -8.33 1.24 -14.68
CA ALA A 316 -9.26 2.20 -14.07
C ALA A 316 -9.54 3.38 -15.02
N VAL A 317 -8.49 3.93 -15.64
CA VAL A 317 -8.61 5.01 -16.64
C VAL A 317 -9.42 4.58 -17.87
N LEU A 318 -9.34 3.33 -18.31
CA LEU A 318 -10.17 2.85 -19.43
C LEU A 318 -11.68 2.93 -19.13
N LYS A 319 -12.08 2.84 -17.85
CA LYS A 319 -13.49 3.01 -17.46
C LYS A 319 -13.88 4.47 -17.20
N HIS A 320 -12.89 5.33 -16.93
CA HIS A 320 -13.05 6.75 -16.63
C HIS A 320 -12.02 7.57 -17.42
N PRO A 321 -12.19 7.72 -18.76
CA PRO A 321 -11.20 8.36 -19.62
C PRO A 321 -10.87 9.80 -19.23
N GLU A 322 -11.82 10.50 -18.61
CA GLU A 322 -11.68 11.85 -18.06
C GLU A 322 -10.56 11.95 -17.01
N GLU A 323 -10.21 10.85 -16.35
CA GLU A 323 -9.20 10.83 -15.29
C GLU A 323 -7.79 10.51 -15.79
N ARG A 324 -7.63 10.22 -17.09
CA ARG A 324 -6.35 9.80 -17.69
C ARG A 324 -5.20 10.74 -17.36
N VAL A 325 -5.44 12.03 -17.52
CA VAL A 325 -4.45 13.08 -17.26
C VAL A 325 -4.08 13.12 -15.78
N SER A 326 -5.08 13.08 -14.90
CA SER A 326 -4.90 13.11 -13.45
C SER A 326 -4.09 11.90 -12.96
N VAL A 327 -4.43 10.69 -13.43
CA VAL A 327 -3.73 9.46 -13.02
C VAL A 327 -2.28 9.45 -13.48
N PHE A 328 -2.03 9.83 -14.74
CA PHE A 328 -0.67 9.88 -15.29
C PHE A 328 0.21 10.91 -14.56
N LEU A 329 -0.29 12.14 -14.38
CA LEU A 329 0.47 13.21 -13.74
C LEU A 329 0.70 12.94 -12.25
N THR A 330 -0.25 12.29 -11.56
CA THR A 330 -0.08 11.88 -10.15
C THR A 330 0.99 10.80 -10.01
N GLY A 331 0.99 9.79 -10.89
CA GLY A 331 2.05 8.77 -10.90
C GLY A 331 3.43 9.37 -11.17
N LEU A 332 3.51 10.32 -12.12
CA LEU A 332 4.76 11.03 -12.43
C LEU A 332 5.23 11.90 -11.26
N ALA A 333 4.32 12.58 -10.56
CA ALA A 333 4.62 13.38 -9.37
C ALA A 333 5.18 12.52 -8.23
N ILE A 334 4.59 11.34 -7.98
CA ILE A 334 5.07 10.39 -6.96
C ILE A 334 6.47 9.90 -7.32
N ALA A 335 6.68 9.45 -8.56
CA ALA A 335 7.99 8.98 -9.01
C ALA A 335 9.07 10.07 -8.90
N ALA A 336 8.76 11.30 -9.31
CA ALA A 336 9.66 12.44 -9.19
C ALA A 336 9.95 12.80 -7.72
N ALA A 337 8.95 12.79 -6.84
CA ALA A 337 9.12 13.11 -5.42
C ALA A 337 10.02 12.09 -4.71
N LEU A 338 9.80 10.79 -4.96
CA LEU A 338 10.58 9.71 -4.35
C LEU A 338 12.03 9.69 -4.87
N ALA A 339 12.24 9.87 -6.17
CA ALA A 339 13.58 10.05 -6.72
C ALA A 339 14.26 11.31 -6.15
N GLY A 340 13.51 12.40 -5.97
CA GLY A 340 14.01 13.63 -5.36
C GLY A 340 14.46 13.42 -3.91
N ALA A 341 13.70 12.67 -3.12
CA ALA A 341 14.07 12.31 -1.75
C ALA A 341 15.40 11.54 -1.71
N ALA A 342 15.59 10.55 -2.58
CA ALA A 342 16.86 9.81 -2.68
C ALA A 342 18.02 10.73 -3.09
N PHE A 343 17.82 11.58 -4.10
CA PHE A 343 18.83 12.52 -4.59
C PHE A 343 19.30 13.47 -3.49
N TRP A 344 18.38 14.15 -2.82
CA TRP A 344 18.70 15.12 -1.79
C TRP A 344 19.32 14.48 -0.56
N SER A 345 18.91 13.26 -0.20
CA SER A 345 19.58 12.46 0.84
C SER A 345 21.02 12.16 0.46
N GLY A 346 21.28 11.78 -0.79
CA GLY A 346 22.64 11.61 -1.33
C GLY A 346 23.48 12.88 -1.23
N CYS A 347 22.94 14.04 -1.63
CA CYS A 347 23.63 15.34 -1.46
C CYS A 347 23.98 15.62 0.00
N GLY A 348 23.08 15.32 0.94
CA GLY A 348 23.32 15.47 2.38
C GLY A 348 24.44 14.58 2.89
N LEU A 349 24.45 13.31 2.49
CA LEU A 349 25.54 12.40 2.87
C LEU A 349 26.88 12.77 2.24
N ILE A 350 26.89 13.27 1.00
CA ILE A 350 28.11 13.81 0.38
C ILE A 350 28.64 14.99 1.20
N LEU A 351 27.77 15.93 1.57
CA LEU A 351 28.15 17.08 2.40
C LEU A 351 28.66 16.65 3.79
N LEU A 352 28.04 15.64 4.40
CA LEU A 352 28.49 15.03 5.64
C LEU A 352 29.90 14.44 5.49
N ASN A 353 30.15 13.64 4.44
CA ASN A 353 31.45 13.02 4.21
C ASN A 353 32.56 14.07 3.93
N ILE A 354 32.23 15.13 3.18
CA ILE A 354 33.15 16.27 2.98
C ILE A 354 33.47 16.92 4.32
N SER A 355 32.44 17.17 5.15
CA SER A 355 32.61 17.80 6.46
C SER A 355 33.47 16.94 7.39
N GLY A 356 33.22 15.62 7.43
CA GLY A 356 33.99 14.66 8.22
C GLY A 356 35.44 14.52 7.77
N HIS A 357 35.75 14.84 6.50
CA HIS A 357 37.12 14.88 6.01
C HIS A 357 37.88 16.12 6.53
N PHE A 358 37.23 17.29 6.58
CA PHE A 358 37.85 18.53 7.07
C PHE A 358 37.84 18.66 8.59
N PHE A 359 36.86 18.05 9.25
CA PHE A 359 36.68 18.10 10.70
C PHE A 359 36.53 16.67 11.22
N PRO A 360 37.65 15.94 11.42
CA PRO A 360 37.60 14.53 11.79
C PRO A 360 36.85 14.33 13.11
N SER A 361 35.90 13.40 13.10
CA SER A 361 35.26 12.88 14.30
C SER A 361 35.91 11.56 14.73
N THR A 362 35.52 11.04 15.89
CA THR A 362 35.86 9.68 16.35
C THR A 362 35.32 8.58 15.44
N THR A 363 34.35 8.88 14.57
CA THR A 363 33.85 7.99 13.53
C THR A 363 34.54 8.35 12.20
N PRO A 364 35.50 7.55 11.72
CA PRO A 364 36.21 7.84 10.48
C PRO A 364 35.29 7.64 9.26
N VAL A 365 35.45 8.50 8.25
CA VAL A 365 34.75 8.37 6.97
C VAL A 365 35.38 7.21 6.18
N THR A 366 34.60 6.19 5.88
CA THR A 366 35.03 5.00 5.14
C THR A 366 34.71 5.09 3.65
N PRO A 367 35.34 4.28 2.80
CA PRO A 367 34.96 4.17 1.38
C PRO A 367 33.49 3.77 1.16
N GLU A 368 32.93 2.99 2.09
CA GLU A 368 31.51 2.61 2.10
C GLU A 368 30.60 3.83 2.29
N ASN A 369 30.95 4.75 3.19
CA ASN A 369 30.19 5.98 3.36
C ASN A 369 30.13 6.81 2.06
N TRP A 370 31.24 6.88 1.31
CA TRP A 370 31.28 7.54 0.02
C TRP A 370 30.45 6.82 -1.04
N ALA A 371 30.59 5.49 -1.13
CA ALA A 371 29.83 4.68 -2.09
C ALA A 371 28.32 4.82 -1.85
N THR A 372 27.86 4.75 -0.60
CA THR A 372 26.46 4.95 -0.20
C THR A 372 25.93 6.34 -0.58
N ALA A 373 26.71 7.40 -0.31
CA ALA A 373 26.31 8.77 -0.61
C ALA A 373 26.14 9.00 -2.12
N ILE A 374 27.11 8.54 -2.91
CA ILE A 374 27.07 8.62 -4.38
C ILE A 374 25.94 7.76 -4.95
N ALA A 375 25.72 6.57 -4.41
CA ALA A 375 24.66 5.69 -4.85
C ALA A 375 23.26 6.27 -4.66
N LEU A 376 22.98 6.91 -3.52
CA LEU A 376 21.70 7.60 -3.31
C LEU A 376 21.51 8.78 -4.26
N PHE A 377 22.57 9.57 -4.47
CA PHE A 377 22.57 10.66 -5.46
C PHE A 377 22.24 10.13 -6.86
N MET A 378 22.92 9.08 -7.30
CA MET A 378 22.73 8.48 -8.63
C MET A 378 21.37 7.81 -8.78
N ALA A 379 20.89 7.09 -7.76
CA ALA A 379 19.56 6.48 -7.77
C ALA A 379 18.45 7.54 -7.92
N GLY A 380 18.64 8.72 -7.29
CA GLY A 380 17.68 9.81 -7.32
C GLY A 380 17.78 10.76 -8.52
N ILE A 381 18.86 10.74 -9.30
CA ILE A 381 19.15 11.79 -10.31
C ILE A 381 18.04 11.98 -11.35
N ALA A 382 17.28 10.92 -11.63
CA ALA A 382 16.13 10.95 -12.53
C ALA A 382 15.03 11.93 -12.08
N TYR A 383 15.02 12.39 -10.83
CA TYR A 383 14.04 13.37 -10.36
C TYR A 383 14.08 14.67 -11.16
N ILE A 384 15.25 15.07 -11.68
CA ILE A 384 15.43 16.30 -12.47
C ILE A 384 14.61 16.22 -13.79
N PRO A 385 14.87 15.26 -14.69
CA PRO A 385 14.08 15.13 -15.92
C PRO A 385 12.62 14.77 -15.64
N LEU A 386 12.30 13.99 -14.60
CA LEU A 386 10.92 13.67 -14.24
C LEU A 386 10.14 14.90 -13.76
N GLY A 387 10.75 15.75 -12.93
CA GLY A 387 10.16 17.00 -12.46
C GLY A 387 9.95 18.00 -13.61
N LEU A 388 10.90 18.08 -14.55
CA LEU A 388 10.74 18.90 -15.75
C LEU A 388 9.59 18.38 -16.64
N LEU A 389 9.53 17.06 -16.85
CA LEU A 389 8.45 16.43 -17.62
C LEU A 389 7.09 16.67 -16.96
N LEU A 390 7.01 16.55 -15.63
CA LEU A 390 5.79 16.83 -14.85
C LEU A 390 5.34 18.26 -15.09
N ARG A 391 6.24 19.23 -14.97
CA ARG A 391 5.96 20.64 -15.22
C ARG A 391 5.42 20.88 -16.61
N ILE A 392 6.11 20.40 -17.65
CA ILE A 392 5.69 20.57 -19.06
C ILE A 392 4.32 19.96 -19.32
N ARG A 393 4.06 18.76 -18.80
CA ARG A 393 2.80 18.06 -19.03
C ARG A 393 1.64 18.66 -18.23
N SER A 394 1.89 19.09 -16.99
CA SER A 394 0.89 19.77 -16.15
C SER A 394 0.48 21.12 -16.72
N THR A 395 1.41 21.92 -17.25
CA THR A 395 1.07 23.22 -17.87
C THR A 395 0.30 23.03 -19.17
N ARG A 396 0.72 22.11 -20.03
CA ARG A 396 0.01 21.79 -21.28
C ARG A 396 -1.41 21.28 -21.05
N ALA A 397 -1.62 20.50 -19.98
CA ALA A 397 -2.92 19.94 -19.65
C ALA A 397 -3.78 20.87 -18.78
N ALA A 398 -3.29 22.06 -18.41
CA ALA A 398 -3.91 22.97 -17.44
C ALA A 398 -4.32 22.28 -16.11
N PHE A 399 -3.59 21.22 -15.73
CA PHE A 399 -3.86 20.43 -14.53
C PHE A 399 -2.63 20.44 -13.60
N LEU A 400 -2.61 21.42 -12.70
CA LEU A 400 -1.47 21.73 -11.84
C LEU A 400 -1.47 20.99 -10.50
N VAL A 401 -2.54 20.27 -10.14
CA VAL A 401 -2.67 19.63 -8.82
C VAL A 401 -1.50 18.67 -8.51
N PRO A 402 -1.05 17.78 -9.41
CA PRO A 402 0.07 16.89 -9.14
C PRO A 402 1.41 17.62 -9.04
N LEU A 403 1.60 18.68 -9.84
CA LEU A 403 2.78 19.54 -9.77
C LEU A 403 2.86 20.26 -8.42
N ARG A 404 1.73 20.79 -7.93
CA ARG A 404 1.63 21.36 -6.58
C ARG A 404 1.96 20.34 -5.50
N GLY A 405 1.42 19.12 -5.62
CA GLY A 405 1.71 18.02 -4.71
C GLY A 405 3.20 17.69 -4.64
N PHE A 406 3.87 17.58 -5.79
CA PHE A 406 5.31 17.38 -5.88
C PHE A 406 6.11 18.52 -5.23
N THR A 407 5.80 19.78 -5.59
CA THR A 407 6.48 20.96 -5.03
C THR A 407 6.32 21.05 -3.52
N PHE A 408 5.11 20.81 -2.99
CA PHE A 408 4.86 20.85 -1.55
C PHE A 408 5.45 19.66 -0.80
N ALA A 409 5.52 18.47 -1.41
CA ALA A 409 6.19 17.33 -0.80
C ALA A 409 7.69 17.62 -0.58
N LEU A 410 8.37 18.18 -1.58
CA LEU A 410 9.79 18.53 -1.45
C LEU A 410 10.00 19.75 -0.55
N LEU A 411 9.16 20.78 -0.64
CA LEU A 411 9.20 21.92 0.29
C LEU A 411 9.02 21.46 1.74
N GLY A 412 8.01 20.62 2.01
CA GLY A 412 7.75 20.06 3.34
C GLY A 412 8.91 19.19 3.84
N GLY A 413 9.48 18.35 2.98
CA GLY A 413 10.70 17.60 3.30
C GLY A 413 11.90 18.50 3.62
N GLY A 414 12.08 19.58 2.88
CA GLY A 414 13.09 20.60 3.15
C GLY A 414 12.90 21.29 4.50
N ILE A 415 11.69 21.74 4.81
CA ILE A 415 11.36 22.36 6.11
C ILE A 415 11.65 21.37 7.25
N LEU A 416 11.26 20.10 7.10
CA LEU A 416 11.51 19.07 8.10
C LEU A 416 13.02 18.84 8.29
N ALA A 417 13.80 18.80 7.21
CA ALA A 417 15.26 18.67 7.26
C ALA A 417 15.92 19.89 7.93
N VAL A 418 15.45 21.12 7.67
CA VAL A 418 15.90 22.33 8.38
C VAL A 418 15.59 22.23 9.87
N ALA A 419 14.36 21.89 10.24
CA ALA A 419 13.93 21.86 11.64
C ALA A 419 14.67 20.77 12.43
N ILE A 420 14.67 19.53 11.94
CA ILE A 420 15.33 18.41 12.61
C ILE A 420 16.85 18.57 12.58
N GLY A 421 17.42 18.90 11.42
CA GLY A 421 18.86 19.09 11.26
C GLY A 421 19.38 20.24 12.13
N GLY A 422 18.70 21.38 12.11
CA GLY A 422 19.03 22.54 12.93
C GLY A 422 18.92 22.24 14.43
N ALA A 423 17.83 21.60 14.87
CA ALA A 423 17.68 21.19 16.26
C ALA A 423 18.76 20.20 16.71
N THR A 424 19.10 19.22 15.86
CA THR A 424 20.13 18.21 16.13
C THR A 424 21.51 18.85 16.26
N ALA A 425 21.86 19.76 15.35
CA ALA A 425 23.10 20.50 15.39
C ALA A 425 23.18 21.42 16.62
N LEU A 426 22.14 22.22 16.88
CA LEU A 426 22.08 23.11 18.05
C LEU A 426 22.18 22.35 19.36
N TYR A 427 21.53 21.18 19.46
CA TYR A 427 21.62 20.32 20.64
C TYR A 427 23.04 19.78 20.85
N ALA A 428 23.67 19.25 19.80
CA ALA A 428 25.04 18.74 19.88
C ALA A 428 26.07 19.84 20.22
N TYR A 429 25.98 21.01 19.58
CA TYR A 429 26.85 22.15 19.89
C TYR A 429 26.58 22.72 21.29
N GLY A 430 25.31 22.83 21.69
CA GLY A 430 24.92 23.38 22.99
C GLY A 430 25.39 22.51 24.15
N THR A 431 25.20 21.19 24.06
CA THR A 431 25.69 20.24 25.07
C THR A 431 27.21 20.27 25.18
N ALA A 432 27.93 20.33 24.05
CA ALA A 432 29.38 20.48 24.04
C ALA A 432 29.84 21.81 24.65
N ALA A 433 29.18 22.93 24.32
CA ALA A 433 29.51 24.26 24.87
C ALA A 433 29.29 24.37 26.38
N LEU A 434 28.34 23.59 26.93
CA LEU A 434 28.06 23.51 28.36
C LEU A 434 28.98 22.55 29.11
N GLY A 435 29.98 21.96 28.45
CA GLY A 435 30.91 21.00 29.06
C GLY A 435 30.34 19.60 29.26
N SER A 436 29.18 19.28 28.67
CA SER A 436 28.50 17.99 28.77
C SER A 436 28.25 17.41 27.38
N ALA A 437 29.30 17.31 26.56
CA ALA A 437 29.21 16.85 25.19
C ALA A 437 28.65 15.42 25.07
N LEU A 438 27.87 15.16 24.03
CA LEU A 438 27.43 13.80 23.67
C LEU A 438 28.62 12.94 23.22
N ASP A 439 28.47 11.63 23.34
CA ASP A 439 29.34 10.69 22.64
C ASP A 439 29.27 10.95 21.14
N ASN A 440 30.43 11.08 20.49
CA ASN A 440 30.56 11.42 19.07
C ASN A 440 29.81 12.71 18.67
N TRP A 441 29.72 13.70 19.58
CA TRP A 441 28.95 14.94 19.34
C TRP A 441 29.33 15.67 18.04
N VAL A 442 30.60 15.59 17.61
CA VAL A 442 31.08 16.18 16.34
C VAL A 442 30.36 15.58 15.15
N TYR A 443 30.24 14.25 15.09
CA TYR A 443 29.53 13.55 14.00
C TYR A 443 28.04 13.88 14.00
N VAL A 444 27.42 13.93 15.19
CA VAL A 444 26.00 14.31 15.34
C VAL A 444 25.76 15.74 14.87
N ALA A 445 26.64 16.67 15.27
CA ALA A 445 26.58 18.07 14.85
C ALA A 445 26.74 18.20 13.33
N GLN A 446 27.68 17.50 12.73
CA GLN A 446 27.90 17.49 11.28
C GLN A 446 26.72 16.90 10.51
N THR A 447 26.12 15.81 11.02
CA THR A 447 24.92 15.20 10.43
C THR A 447 23.75 16.17 10.45
N GLY A 448 23.52 16.83 11.60
CA GLY A 448 22.51 17.86 11.75
C GLY A 448 22.75 19.06 10.82
N MET A 449 23.99 19.54 10.74
CA MET A 449 24.38 20.65 9.86
C MET A 449 24.21 20.31 8.38
N ALA A 450 24.61 19.10 7.95
CA ALA A 450 24.42 18.66 6.58
C ALA A 450 22.93 18.61 6.20
N ALA A 451 22.09 18.06 7.08
CA ALA A 451 20.64 18.03 6.89
C ALA A 451 20.03 19.46 6.87
N PHE A 452 20.50 20.34 7.75
CA PHE A 452 20.06 21.74 7.79
C PHE A 452 20.40 22.48 6.48
N VAL A 453 21.65 22.40 6.02
CA VAL A 453 22.12 23.08 4.80
C VAL A 453 21.35 22.59 3.57
N ILE A 454 21.22 21.27 3.41
CA ILE A 454 20.43 20.71 2.30
C ILE A 454 18.96 21.11 2.43
N GLY A 455 18.40 21.09 3.64
CA GLY A 455 17.05 21.56 3.89
C GLY A 455 16.83 23.00 3.44
N VAL A 456 17.75 23.92 3.76
CA VAL A 456 17.69 25.32 3.33
C VAL A 456 17.72 25.44 1.81
N LEU A 457 18.58 24.67 1.13
CA LEU A 457 18.64 24.65 -0.33
C LEU A 457 17.31 24.18 -0.96
N ILE A 458 16.75 23.08 -0.45
CA ILE A 458 15.45 22.56 -0.91
C ILE A 458 14.36 23.61 -0.68
N VAL A 459 14.29 24.21 0.51
CA VAL A 459 13.31 25.25 0.82
C VAL A 459 13.46 26.43 -0.13
N GLY A 460 14.68 26.93 -0.35
CA GLY A 460 14.93 28.03 -1.29
C GLY A 460 14.44 27.72 -2.71
N ILE A 461 14.80 26.55 -3.24
CA ILE A 461 14.42 26.12 -4.60
C ILE A 461 12.89 25.97 -4.73
N TYR A 462 12.24 25.25 -3.82
CA TYR A 462 10.83 24.90 -3.95
C TYR A 462 9.89 26.01 -3.45
N LEU A 463 10.32 26.87 -2.52
CA LEU A 463 9.61 28.09 -2.16
C LEU A 463 9.62 29.05 -3.36
N TRP A 464 10.78 29.30 -3.96
CA TRP A 464 10.88 30.11 -5.18
C TRP A 464 10.00 29.56 -6.31
N THR A 465 10.04 28.25 -6.53
CA THR A 465 9.19 27.58 -7.52
C THR A 465 7.70 27.77 -7.22
N SER A 466 7.29 27.61 -5.96
CA SER A 466 5.90 27.79 -5.54
C SER A 466 5.39 29.23 -5.71
N ILE A 467 6.25 30.23 -5.49
CA ILE A 467 5.93 31.65 -5.71
C ILE A 467 5.81 31.91 -7.21
N ARG A 468 6.80 31.49 -8.01
CA ARG A 468 6.81 31.66 -9.46
C ARG A 468 5.59 31.03 -10.13
N GLU A 469 5.13 29.90 -9.63
CA GLU A 469 3.95 29.18 -10.16
C GLU A 469 2.62 29.63 -9.53
N GLY A 470 2.65 30.64 -8.66
CA GLY A 470 1.45 31.25 -8.06
C GLY A 470 0.73 30.35 -7.06
N PHE A 471 1.41 29.34 -6.50
CA PHE A 471 0.80 28.39 -5.56
C PHE A 471 0.53 28.99 -4.19
N ILE A 472 1.31 29.99 -3.77
CA ILE A 472 1.22 30.63 -2.44
C ILE A 472 0.55 32.03 -2.50
N GLY A 473 0.37 32.61 -3.69
CA GLY A 473 -0.14 33.99 -3.85
C GLY A 473 -1.43 34.15 -4.68
N GLY A 474 -2.00 33.06 -5.19
CA GLY A 474 -3.19 33.10 -6.06
C GLY A 474 -4.50 32.83 -5.32
N SER A 475 -5.17 33.91 -4.89
CA SER A 475 -6.52 33.92 -4.32
C SER A 475 -7.52 33.04 -5.08
N MET A 476 -8.21 32.16 -4.34
CA MET A 476 -9.63 31.74 -4.34
C MET A 476 -10.60 31.96 -5.54
N LYS A 477 -10.23 32.55 -6.68
CA LYS A 477 -11.18 32.92 -7.75
C LYS A 477 -11.37 31.90 -8.87
N GLN A 478 -10.68 30.75 -8.87
CA GLN A 478 -10.72 29.79 -9.98
C GLN A 478 -11.28 28.40 -9.68
N GLN A 479 -11.75 28.11 -8.46
CA GLN A 479 -12.42 26.83 -8.15
C GLN A 479 -13.95 26.88 -8.28
N GLY A 480 -14.53 28.00 -8.73
CA GLY A 480 -15.98 28.12 -9.01
C GLY A 480 -16.41 27.70 -10.41
N VAL A 481 -15.48 27.31 -11.30
CA VAL A 481 -15.81 26.78 -12.63
C VAL A 481 -15.23 25.38 -12.72
N GLU A 482 -15.77 24.49 -11.89
CA GLU A 482 -15.98 23.12 -12.34
C GLU A 482 -16.72 23.24 -13.67
N ALA A 483 -16.03 22.88 -14.74
CA ALA A 483 -16.50 23.04 -16.11
C ALA A 483 -17.80 22.23 -16.26
N LYS A 484 -18.93 22.89 -16.01
CA LYS A 484 -20.21 22.48 -16.55
C LYS A 484 -19.97 22.41 -18.05
N PRO A 485 -20.17 21.25 -18.72
CA PRO A 485 -20.07 21.19 -20.16
C PRO A 485 -20.96 22.31 -20.72
N PRO A 486 -20.51 23.07 -21.73
CA PRO A 486 -21.30 24.15 -22.29
C PRO A 486 -22.64 23.56 -22.69
N VAL A 487 -23.69 23.90 -21.94
CA VAL A 487 -25.06 23.66 -22.36
C VAL A 487 -25.21 24.62 -23.52
N ARG A 488 -25.03 24.08 -24.73
CA ARG A 488 -25.36 24.78 -25.96
C ARG A 488 -26.88 24.93 -25.92
N GLU A 489 -27.36 26.07 -25.42
CA GLU A 489 -28.74 26.47 -25.63
C GLU A 489 -28.91 26.64 -27.14
N VAL A 490 -29.42 25.59 -27.77
CA VAL A 490 -29.92 25.68 -29.13
C VAL A 490 -31.23 26.45 -29.02
N HIS A 491 -31.20 27.74 -29.32
CA HIS A 491 -32.42 28.48 -29.64
C HIS A 491 -33.00 27.85 -30.91
N ILE A 492 -33.97 26.96 -30.71
CA ILE A 492 -34.85 26.53 -31.79
C ILE A 492 -35.81 27.69 -31.99
N VAL A 493 -35.54 28.52 -33.00
CA VAL A 493 -36.55 29.41 -33.56
C VAL A 493 -37.56 28.51 -34.25
N THR A 494 -38.66 28.20 -33.56
CA THR A 494 -39.85 27.66 -34.21
C THR A 494 -40.40 28.76 -35.10
N HIS A 495 -40.13 28.65 -36.41
CA HIS A 495 -40.93 29.39 -37.38
C HIS A 495 -42.36 28.83 -37.30
N ASP A 496 -43.28 29.64 -36.78
CA ASP A 496 -44.71 29.40 -36.85
C ASP A 496 -45.14 29.35 -38.33
N LEU A 497 -45.24 28.13 -38.86
CA LEU A 497 -46.07 27.84 -40.02
C LEU A 497 -47.50 27.61 -39.52
N ALA A 498 -48.17 28.71 -39.16
CA ALA A 498 -49.59 28.72 -38.86
C ALA A 498 -50.28 29.77 -39.74
N GLN A 499 -50.58 29.41 -40.98
CA GLN A 499 -51.60 30.13 -41.76
C GLN A 499 -52.36 29.18 -42.67
N ALA A 500 -53.37 28.51 -42.10
CA ALA A 500 -54.61 28.16 -42.78
C ALA A 500 -55.55 27.49 -41.76
N ASN A 501 -56.39 28.30 -41.12
CA ASN A 501 -57.81 28.05 -40.83
C ASN A 501 -58.24 28.89 -39.64
N GLY A 502 -59.13 29.85 -39.91
CA GLY A 502 -59.59 30.83 -38.93
C GLY A 502 -60.44 30.20 -37.83
N ALA A 503 -60.08 30.55 -36.58
CA ALA A 503 -61.01 30.64 -35.45
C ALA A 503 -60.34 31.52 -34.37
N PRO A 504 -61.05 32.48 -33.74
CA PRO A 504 -60.49 33.29 -32.67
C PRO A 504 -60.68 32.57 -31.32
N GLY A 505 -59.57 32.31 -30.62
CA GLY A 505 -59.56 31.84 -29.23
C GLY A 505 -58.31 32.36 -28.51
N PRO A 506 -58.38 32.71 -27.22
CA PRO A 506 -57.31 33.43 -26.53
C PRO A 506 -56.13 32.49 -26.23
N SER A 507 -54.92 32.93 -26.63
CA SER A 507 -53.67 32.20 -26.40
C SER A 507 -53.20 32.35 -24.96
N ALA A 508 -53.11 31.23 -24.24
CA ALA A 508 -52.29 31.11 -23.05
C ALA A 508 -50.87 30.71 -23.48
N ASN A 509 -49.88 31.58 -23.21
CA ASN A 509 -48.47 31.28 -23.41
C ASN A 509 -48.01 30.25 -22.36
N GLU A 510 -48.07 28.95 -22.68
CA GLU A 510 -47.36 27.92 -21.92
C GLU A 510 -45.90 27.82 -22.40
N THR A 511 -44.97 28.27 -21.56
CA THR A 511 -43.53 28.15 -21.80
C THR A 511 -43.06 26.74 -21.41
N HIS A 512 -43.03 25.80 -22.36
CA HIS A 512 -42.47 24.47 -22.12
C HIS A 512 -40.94 24.51 -22.12
N THR A 513 -40.32 24.33 -20.95
CA THR A 513 -38.87 24.13 -20.83
C THR A 513 -38.53 22.65 -21.02
N MET A 514 -38.28 22.24 -22.27
CA MET A 514 -37.78 20.89 -22.56
C MET A 514 -36.26 20.84 -22.35
N ARG A 515 -35.81 20.11 -21.31
CA ARG A 515 -34.40 19.74 -21.14
C ARG A 515 -34.09 18.51 -21.98
N TYR A 516 -33.28 18.68 -23.03
CA TYR A 516 -32.65 17.56 -23.72
C TYR A 516 -31.23 17.33 -23.21
N MET A 517 -30.92 16.06 -22.97
CA MET A 517 -29.57 15.57 -22.70
C MET A 517 -28.91 15.33 -24.07
N THR A 518 -27.82 16.04 -24.37
CA THR A 518 -27.08 15.91 -25.62
C THR A 518 -26.49 14.50 -25.74
N MET A 519 -26.90 13.75 -26.77
CA MET A 519 -26.18 12.56 -27.22
C MET A 519 -25.10 12.98 -28.23
N GLY A 520 -23.87 12.53 -27.99
CA GLY A 520 -22.76 12.68 -28.92
C GLY A 520 -22.96 11.79 -30.16
N VAL A 521 -22.74 12.36 -31.34
CA VAL A 521 -22.79 11.66 -32.62
C VAL A 521 -21.45 10.96 -32.83
N GLU A 522 -21.45 9.63 -32.82
CA GLU A 522 -20.37 8.81 -33.38
C GLU A 522 -21.01 7.70 -34.22
N GLY A 523 -20.79 7.74 -35.53
CA GLY A 523 -20.99 6.62 -36.47
C GLY A 523 -22.42 6.06 -36.64
N GLN A 524 -23.13 6.58 -37.64
CA GLN A 524 -24.18 5.90 -38.43
C GLN A 524 -25.03 4.79 -37.74
N ARG A 525 -26.06 5.19 -36.98
CA ARG A 525 -27.46 4.69 -37.03
C ARG A 525 -28.28 5.38 -35.94
N LEU A 526 -29.29 6.14 -36.35
CA LEU A 526 -30.20 6.86 -35.46
C LEU A 526 -31.34 5.91 -35.07
N VAL A 527 -31.34 5.40 -33.84
CA VAL A 527 -32.50 4.73 -33.24
C VAL A 527 -33.19 5.73 -32.32
N VAL A 528 -34.36 6.22 -32.74
CA VAL A 528 -35.17 7.16 -31.96
C VAL A 528 -35.96 6.36 -30.91
N GLY A 529 -35.48 6.35 -29.67
CA GLY A 529 -36.24 5.85 -28.52
C GLY A 529 -37.06 6.96 -27.87
N VAL A 530 -38.35 7.07 -28.21
CA VAL A 530 -39.28 8.00 -27.53
C VAL A 530 -39.71 7.37 -26.20
N ARG A 531 -39.31 7.97 -25.07
CA ARG A 531 -39.84 7.62 -23.74
C ARG A 531 -40.91 8.64 -23.35
N ALA A 532 -42.17 8.27 -23.51
CA ALA A 532 -43.29 9.07 -23.03
C ALA A 532 -43.43 8.94 -21.51
N TYR A 533 -43.34 10.06 -20.79
CA TYR A 533 -43.72 10.13 -19.38
C TYR A 533 -45.18 10.54 -19.28
N ARG A 534 -46.03 9.62 -18.82
CA ARG A 534 -47.44 9.87 -18.50
C ARG A 534 -47.50 10.45 -17.09
N TYR A 535 -47.76 11.75 -16.96
CA TYR A 535 -48.10 12.36 -15.68
C TYR A 535 -49.61 12.25 -15.45
N THR A 536 -50.00 11.58 -14.37
CA THR A 536 -51.37 11.56 -13.86
C THR A 536 -51.58 12.79 -12.99
N VAL A 537 -52.43 13.71 -13.46
CA VAL A 537 -52.96 14.81 -12.64
C VAL A 537 -54.04 14.22 -11.71
N LYS A 538 -53.87 14.37 -10.40
CA LYS A 538 -54.95 14.13 -9.42
C LYS A 538 -55.85 15.37 -9.39
N PRO A 539 -57.19 15.22 -9.45
CA PRO A 539 -58.09 16.34 -9.25
C PRO A 539 -58.09 16.72 -7.76
N GLY A 540 -58.00 18.02 -7.50
CA GLY A 540 -58.35 18.69 -6.24
C GLY A 540 -59.39 19.75 -6.54
#